data_AF-A0A2I0LS95-F1
#
_entry.id   AF-A0A2I0LS95-F1
#
_cell.length_a   1.000
_cell.length_b   1.000
_cell.length_c   1.000
_cell.angle_alpha   90.00
_cell.angle_beta   90.00
_cell.angle_gamma   90.00
#
_symmetry.space_group_name_H-M   'P 1'
#
loop_
_entity.id
_entity.type
_entity.pdbx_description
1 polymer ?
#
loop_
_entity_poly.entity_id
_entity_poly.type
_entity_poly.pdbx_seq_one_letter_code
_entity_poly.pdbx_strand_id
1 'polypeptide(L)'
;MDDGGDSRRDLAAGFDSKEYCLSDRDIVEVVRTEYVYTRPPPWSDTLPTIHVITPTYSRPVQKAELTRLANTLLHVPNLHWILVEDSQRRTPLITRLLRDTGLNYTHLNVETPRNYKLRGDMRDPRIPRGTMQRNLALRWLRETFNKNSSQPGIVYFADDDNTYSLELFEEMRSTRKVSVWPVAFVGGLRYESPKVNAAGKVYGWKTVFDPHRPFAIDMAGVAVNLRLILQRSQAYFKLRGVKGGYQESSLLRELVTLNDLEPKAANCTKILVWHTRTEKPVLVNEGKKGFTDPNVEI
;
A
#
# COMPACT_ATOMS: atom_id res chain seq x y z
N MET A 1 19.04 76.35 71.18
CA MET A 1 18.50 75.00 71.38
C MET A 1 18.62 74.31 70.04
N ASP A 2 19.40 73.24 70.02
CA ASP A 2 19.79 72.39 68.88
C ASP A 2 18.62 72.12 67.91
N ASP A 3 18.79 72.37 66.60
CA ASP A 3 19.49 71.55 65.57
C ASP A 3 18.51 70.48 65.04
N GLY A 4 18.14 70.31 63.77
CA GLY A 4 18.52 70.75 62.42
C GLY A 4 17.84 69.67 61.50
N GLY A 5 17.38 69.85 60.26
CA GLY A 5 17.42 70.94 59.30
C GLY A 5 16.46 70.63 58.13
N ASP A 6 16.18 71.72 57.40
CA ASP A 6 15.40 71.95 56.16
C ASP A 6 15.90 71.09 54.97
N SER A 7 15.13 70.73 53.94
CA SER A 7 14.70 71.61 52.82
C SER A 7 13.98 70.77 51.75
N ARG A 8 12.74 71.06 51.35
CA ARG A 8 12.24 72.02 50.34
C ARG A 8 12.74 71.83 48.91
N ARG A 9 11.80 71.57 47.98
CA ARG A 9 11.44 72.38 46.78
C ARG A 9 10.36 71.61 45.99
N ASP A 10 9.11 72.06 45.85
CA ASP A 10 8.53 73.23 45.16
C ASP A 10 8.33 73.07 43.63
N LEU A 11 7.08 73.36 43.22
CA LEU A 11 6.59 73.79 41.89
C LEU A 11 6.38 72.67 40.83
N ALA A 12 5.32 72.64 40.00
CA ALA A 12 4.07 73.39 39.89
C ALA A 12 3.21 72.76 38.78
N ALA A 13 1.89 72.82 38.98
CA ALA A 13 0.85 73.18 38.00
C ALA A 13 0.55 72.28 36.77
N GLY A 14 -0.74 72.03 36.56
CA GLY A 14 -1.31 71.58 35.29
C GLY A 14 -2.63 70.84 35.44
N PHE A 15 -3.73 71.58 35.56
CA PHE A 15 -5.09 71.08 35.39
C PHE A 15 -5.38 70.82 33.89
N ASP A 16 -6.00 69.67 33.63
CA ASP A 16 -7.08 69.43 32.66
C ASP A 16 -6.84 69.62 31.15
N SER A 17 -6.89 68.50 30.41
CA SER A 17 -7.57 68.45 29.10
C SER A 17 -7.73 67.01 28.61
N LYS A 18 -8.97 66.65 28.28
CA LYS A 18 -9.39 65.43 27.58
C LYS A 18 -8.48 65.07 26.42
N GLU A 19 -8.07 63.80 26.34
CA GLU A 19 -7.67 63.19 25.08
C GLU A 19 -8.28 61.79 24.98
N TYR A 20 -9.01 61.58 23.89
CA TYR A 20 -9.64 60.32 23.52
C TYR A 20 -8.56 59.29 23.21
N CYS A 21 -8.32 58.32 24.09
CA CYS A 21 -7.58 57.12 23.69
C CYS A 21 -8.50 56.22 22.85
N LEU A 22 -8.43 56.39 21.54
CA LEU A 22 -8.75 55.34 20.58
C LEU A 22 -7.82 54.16 20.87
N SER A 23 -8.30 53.19 21.66
CA SER A 23 -7.68 51.87 21.64
C SER A 23 -8.30 51.12 20.46
N ASP A 24 -7.69 51.28 19.28
CA ASP A 24 -7.74 50.25 18.25
C ASP A 24 -7.18 48.98 18.91
N ARG A 25 -8.11 48.15 19.40
CA ARG A 25 -7.79 46.78 19.74
C ARG A 25 -7.61 46.10 18.40
N ASP A 26 -6.36 45.86 18.03
CA ASP A 26 -5.98 44.89 17.01
C ASP A 26 -6.71 43.58 17.31
N ILE A 27 -7.87 43.39 16.70
CA ILE A 27 -8.54 42.10 16.66
C ILE A 27 -7.68 41.26 15.72
N VAL A 28 -6.73 40.53 16.29
CA VAL A 28 -6.03 39.47 15.58
C VAL A 28 -7.09 38.44 15.23
N GLU A 29 -7.52 38.48 13.97
CA GLU A 29 -8.45 37.51 13.42
C GLU A 29 -7.73 36.15 13.40
N VAL A 30 -7.97 35.34 14.45
CA VAL A 30 -7.45 33.99 14.52
C VAL A 30 -8.23 33.17 13.50
N VAL A 31 -7.73 33.12 12.27
CA VAL A 31 -8.19 32.17 11.25
C VAL A 31 -7.81 30.78 11.76
N ARG A 32 -8.74 30.13 12.47
CA ARG A 32 -8.66 28.70 12.76
C ARG A 32 -8.91 27.97 11.45
N THR A 33 -7.83 27.58 10.78
CA THR A 33 -7.90 26.60 9.70
C THR A 33 -8.28 25.25 10.33
N GLU A 34 -9.58 24.93 10.37
CA GLU A 34 -10.03 23.58 10.71
C GLU A 34 -9.61 22.64 9.59
N TYR A 35 -8.49 21.94 9.77
CA TYR A 35 -8.14 20.81 8.92
C TYR A 35 -9.09 19.66 9.26
N VAL A 36 -10.23 19.59 8.57
CA VAL A 36 -11.12 18.43 8.62
C VAL A 36 -10.38 17.27 7.94
N TYR A 37 -9.76 16.40 8.75
CA TYR A 37 -9.08 15.22 8.26
C TYR A 37 -10.10 14.18 7.80
N THR A 38 -10.46 14.21 6.52
CA THR A 38 -11.37 13.24 5.90
C THR A 38 -10.62 12.00 5.42
N ARG A 39 -11.14 10.81 5.72
CA ARG A 39 -10.65 9.54 5.17
C ARG A 39 -11.76 8.81 4.41
N PRO A 40 -11.49 8.27 3.21
CA PRO A 40 -10.25 8.44 2.45
C PRO A 40 -10.02 9.91 2.02
N PRO A 41 -8.76 10.31 1.70
CA PRO A 41 -8.46 11.63 1.18
C PRO A 41 -9.27 11.93 -0.11
N PRO A 42 -9.59 13.21 -0.38
CA PRO A 42 -10.27 13.58 -1.62
C PRO A 42 -9.42 13.19 -2.85
N TRP A 43 -10.10 12.85 -3.94
CA TRP A 43 -9.47 12.51 -5.20
C TRP A 43 -8.91 13.77 -5.87
N SER A 44 -7.70 13.67 -6.42
CA SER A 44 -7.06 14.73 -7.20
C SER A 44 -6.97 14.33 -8.67
N ASP A 45 -7.41 15.20 -9.59
CA ASP A 45 -7.32 14.94 -11.04
C ASP A 45 -5.87 14.90 -11.56
N THR A 46 -4.90 15.40 -10.78
CA THR A 46 -3.49 15.45 -11.18
C THR A 46 -2.68 14.25 -10.68
N LEU A 47 -3.20 13.49 -9.70
CA LEU A 47 -2.47 12.38 -9.10
C LEU A 47 -2.79 11.05 -9.82
N PRO A 48 -1.76 10.28 -10.22
CA PRO A 48 -1.95 8.93 -10.74
C PRO A 48 -2.73 8.05 -9.75
N THR A 49 -3.66 7.24 -10.28
CA THR A 49 -4.40 6.26 -9.48
C THR A 49 -3.53 5.05 -9.19
N ILE A 50 -3.48 4.60 -7.93
CA ILE A 50 -2.81 3.35 -7.56
C ILE A 50 -3.86 2.24 -7.47
N HIS A 51 -3.82 1.31 -8.42
CA HIS A 51 -4.62 0.09 -8.44
C HIS A 51 -3.93 -0.99 -7.62
N VAL A 52 -4.35 -1.14 -6.37
CA VAL A 52 -3.84 -2.16 -5.45
C VAL A 52 -4.61 -3.45 -5.67
N ILE A 53 -3.94 -4.49 -6.17
CA ILE A 53 -4.52 -5.81 -6.40
C ILE A 53 -4.22 -6.69 -5.19
N THR A 54 -5.26 -7.09 -4.47
CA THR A 54 -5.15 -7.92 -3.26
C THR A 54 -5.91 -9.24 -3.45
N PRO A 55 -5.19 -10.35 -3.70
CA PRO A 55 -5.79 -11.67 -3.61
C PRO A 55 -6.04 -12.03 -2.14
N THR A 56 -7.21 -12.58 -1.83
CA THR A 56 -7.54 -13.05 -0.46
C THR A 56 -8.28 -14.39 -0.52
N TYR A 57 -8.31 -15.11 0.60
CA TYR A 57 -9.12 -16.32 0.75
C TYR A 57 -9.64 -16.45 2.18
N SER A 58 -10.74 -17.19 2.34
CA SER A 58 -11.38 -17.43 3.64
C SER A 58 -10.52 -18.27 4.56
N ARG A 59 -10.19 -17.68 5.72
CA ARG A 59 -9.42 -18.28 6.82
C ARG A 59 -9.68 -17.49 8.11
N PRO A 60 -9.37 -18.03 9.30
CA PRO A 60 -9.69 -17.37 10.57
C PRO A 60 -9.17 -15.93 10.71
N VAL A 61 -8.00 -15.62 10.14
CA VAL A 61 -7.39 -14.28 10.25
C VAL A 61 -7.82 -13.33 9.12
N GLN A 62 -8.62 -13.75 8.14
CA GLN A 62 -8.92 -12.96 6.93
C GLN A 62 -9.43 -11.56 7.26
N LYS A 63 -10.43 -11.45 8.14
CA LYS A 63 -11.04 -10.17 8.48
C LYS A 63 -10.04 -9.25 9.18
N ALA A 64 -9.24 -9.76 10.11
CA ALA A 64 -8.20 -9.01 10.79
C ALA A 64 -7.13 -8.48 9.81
N GLU A 65 -6.71 -9.31 8.87
CA GLU A 65 -5.73 -8.99 7.83
C GLU A 65 -6.20 -7.84 6.93
N LEU A 66 -7.41 -7.97 6.41
CA LEU A 66 -8.00 -6.94 5.56
C LEU A 66 -8.34 -5.66 6.34
N THR A 67 -8.66 -5.77 7.62
CA THR A 67 -8.89 -4.60 8.49
C THR A 67 -7.61 -3.79 8.66
N ARG A 68 -6.48 -4.43 9.00
CA ARG A 68 -5.21 -3.71 9.15
C ARG A 68 -4.68 -3.14 7.83
N LEU A 69 -4.88 -3.87 6.73
CA LEU A 69 -4.54 -3.39 5.40
C LEU A 69 -5.40 -2.17 5.05
N ALA A 70 -6.73 -2.25 5.21
CA ALA A 70 -7.65 -1.14 4.95
C ALA A 70 -7.29 0.11 5.76
N ASN A 71 -6.93 -0.07 7.05
CA ASN A 71 -6.48 1.05 7.90
C ASN A 71 -5.26 1.77 7.31
N THR A 72 -4.35 1.04 6.65
CA THR A 72 -3.21 1.62 5.93
C THR A 72 -3.65 2.31 4.64
N LEU A 73 -4.47 1.62 3.82
CA LEU A 73 -4.91 2.13 2.52
C LEU A 73 -5.78 3.39 2.63
N LEU A 74 -6.50 3.56 3.75
CA LEU A 74 -7.31 4.75 4.05
C LEU A 74 -6.51 6.06 4.11
N HIS A 75 -5.19 5.98 4.19
CA HIS A 75 -4.31 7.15 4.17
C HIS A 75 -3.78 7.51 2.78
N VAL A 76 -3.99 6.65 1.78
CA VAL A 76 -3.37 6.81 0.47
C VAL A 76 -4.34 7.51 -0.48
N PRO A 77 -4.02 8.72 -0.98
CA PRO A 77 -4.88 9.41 -1.93
C PRO A 77 -4.89 8.71 -3.29
N ASN A 78 -5.98 8.87 -4.03
CA ASN A 78 -6.18 8.28 -5.37
C ASN A 78 -5.86 6.78 -5.41
N LEU A 79 -6.32 6.03 -4.41
CA LEU A 79 -6.15 4.59 -4.35
C LEU A 79 -7.44 3.88 -4.78
N HIS A 80 -7.32 2.89 -5.66
CA HIS A 80 -8.39 1.99 -6.03
C HIS A 80 -8.02 0.57 -5.60
N TRP A 81 -8.78 0.01 -4.66
CA TRP A 81 -8.51 -1.31 -4.10
C TRP A 81 -9.25 -2.42 -4.85
N ILE A 82 -8.53 -3.22 -5.62
CA ILE A 82 -9.07 -4.37 -6.36
C ILE A 82 -8.87 -5.62 -5.53
N LEU A 83 -9.90 -6.00 -4.77
CA LEU A 83 -9.87 -7.19 -3.93
C LEU A 83 -10.47 -8.39 -4.68
N VAL A 84 -9.71 -9.48 -4.77
CA VAL A 84 -10.11 -10.67 -5.51
C VAL A 84 -10.12 -11.90 -4.60
N GLU A 85 -11.31 -12.41 -4.31
CA GLU A 85 -11.47 -13.59 -3.46
C GLU A 85 -11.18 -14.89 -4.21
N ASP A 86 -10.42 -15.80 -3.59
CA ASP A 86 -10.36 -17.22 -3.97
C ASP A 86 -11.63 -17.94 -3.48
N SER A 87 -12.74 -17.67 -4.17
CA SER A 87 -14.07 -18.19 -3.85
C SER A 87 -14.96 -18.26 -5.09
N GLN A 88 -15.96 -19.14 -5.06
CA GLN A 88 -16.96 -19.27 -6.13
C GLN A 88 -17.88 -18.06 -6.24
N ARG A 89 -18.06 -17.34 -5.13
CA ARG A 89 -18.91 -16.16 -5.01
C ARG A 89 -18.30 -15.17 -4.04
N ARG A 90 -18.59 -13.89 -4.26
CA ARG A 90 -18.32 -12.82 -3.29
C ARG A 90 -18.94 -13.16 -1.94
N THR A 91 -18.14 -13.10 -0.87
CA THR A 91 -18.60 -13.46 0.48
C THR A 91 -19.27 -12.26 1.16
N PRO A 92 -20.29 -12.48 2.02
CA PRO A 92 -20.94 -11.39 2.76
C PRO A 92 -19.97 -10.63 3.67
N LEU A 93 -19.02 -11.34 4.30
CA LEU A 93 -17.98 -10.75 5.15
C LEU A 93 -17.20 -9.67 4.40
N ILE A 94 -16.65 -10.03 3.23
CA ILE A 94 -15.82 -9.12 2.44
C ILE A 94 -16.65 -8.01 1.80
N THR A 95 -17.86 -8.33 1.34
CA THR A 95 -18.78 -7.33 0.78
C THR A 95 -19.09 -6.24 1.79
N ARG A 96 -19.38 -6.61 3.05
CA ARG A 96 -19.61 -5.65 4.15
C ARG A 96 -18.34 -4.89 4.50
N LEU A 97 -17.23 -5.59 4.73
CA LEU A 97 -15.96 -4.97 5.09
C LEU A 97 -15.58 -3.86 4.09
N LEU A 98 -15.58 -4.17 2.79
CA LEU A 98 -15.22 -3.21 1.75
C LEU A 98 -16.14 -1.99 1.75
N ARG A 99 -17.46 -2.21 1.79
CA ARG A 99 -18.46 -1.14 1.85
C ARG A 99 -18.24 -0.24 3.07
N ASP A 100 -18.00 -0.83 4.23
CA ASP A 100 -17.90 -0.12 5.49
C ASP A 100 -16.57 0.66 5.63
N THR A 101 -15.54 0.33 4.81
CA THR A 101 -14.29 1.11 4.79
C THR A 101 -14.43 2.50 4.18
N GLY A 102 -15.35 2.70 3.24
CA GLY A 102 -15.43 3.93 2.43
C GLY A 102 -14.31 4.12 1.40
N LEU A 103 -13.38 3.16 1.24
CA LEU A 103 -12.39 3.17 0.17
C LEU A 103 -13.05 3.04 -1.21
N ASN A 104 -12.41 3.55 -2.26
CA ASN A 104 -12.78 3.17 -3.62
C ASN A 104 -12.28 1.73 -3.88
N TYR A 105 -13.18 0.81 -4.23
CA TYR A 105 -12.83 -0.59 -4.42
C TYR A 105 -13.54 -1.24 -5.60
N THR A 106 -12.95 -2.32 -6.11
CA THR A 106 -13.60 -3.31 -6.96
C THR A 106 -13.53 -4.66 -6.27
N HIS A 107 -14.68 -5.32 -6.10
CA HIS A 107 -14.78 -6.62 -5.46
C HIS A 107 -15.03 -7.72 -6.50
N LEU A 108 -14.02 -8.53 -6.76
CA LEU A 108 -14.04 -9.66 -7.70
C LEU A 108 -13.90 -11.00 -6.95
N ASN A 109 -14.16 -12.10 -7.66
CA ASN A 109 -13.89 -13.44 -7.14
C ASN A 109 -13.57 -14.43 -8.28
N VAL A 110 -12.70 -15.39 -8.00
CA VAL A 110 -12.47 -16.58 -8.83
C VAL A 110 -11.95 -17.71 -7.97
N GLU A 111 -12.63 -18.85 -7.99
CA GLU A 111 -12.16 -20.03 -7.26
C GLU A 111 -10.94 -20.63 -7.97
N THR A 112 -9.86 -20.85 -7.23
CA THR A 112 -8.77 -21.71 -7.66
C THR A 112 -9.21 -23.17 -7.57
N PRO A 113 -9.20 -23.94 -8.67
CA PRO A 113 -9.61 -25.35 -8.67
C PRO A 113 -8.93 -26.19 -7.57
N ARG A 114 -9.67 -27.11 -6.97
CA ARG A 114 -9.17 -27.92 -5.83
C ARG A 114 -7.91 -28.71 -6.17
N ASN A 115 -7.82 -29.27 -7.37
CA ASN A 115 -6.64 -29.98 -7.86
C ASN A 115 -5.38 -29.10 -7.89
N TYR A 116 -5.51 -27.78 -7.97
CA TYR A 116 -4.38 -26.83 -7.91
C TYR A 116 -3.98 -26.47 -6.48
N LYS A 117 -4.86 -26.71 -5.49
CA LYS A 117 -4.59 -26.50 -4.07
C LYS A 117 -3.98 -27.74 -3.40
N LEU A 118 -4.25 -28.93 -3.94
CA LEU A 118 -3.78 -30.21 -3.39
C LEU A 118 -2.27 -30.41 -3.62
N ARG A 119 -1.60 -30.98 -2.61
CA ARG A 119 -0.24 -31.53 -2.74
C ARG A 119 -0.34 -32.89 -3.43
N GLY A 120 -0.23 -32.92 -4.75
CA GLY A 120 -0.13 -34.16 -5.52
C GLY A 120 1.22 -34.22 -6.23
N ASP A 121 2.11 -35.08 -5.72
CA ASP A 121 3.43 -35.45 -6.25
C ASP A 121 4.50 -34.35 -6.41
N MET A 122 5.75 -34.71 -6.08
CA MET A 122 6.95 -33.86 -6.25
C MET A 122 7.22 -33.43 -7.70
N ARG A 123 6.47 -33.96 -8.68
CA ARG A 123 6.69 -33.76 -10.12
C ARG A 123 5.91 -32.59 -10.72
N ASP A 124 4.84 -32.09 -10.08
CA ASP A 124 4.12 -30.90 -10.56
C ASP A 124 4.45 -29.70 -9.66
N PRO A 125 5.21 -28.70 -10.15
CA PRO A 125 5.54 -27.53 -9.34
C PRO A 125 4.27 -26.81 -8.89
N ARG A 126 4.15 -26.65 -7.56
CA ARG A 126 3.03 -26.01 -6.87
C ARG A 126 2.61 -24.70 -7.56
N ILE A 127 1.33 -24.59 -7.91
CA ILE A 127 0.74 -23.34 -8.35
C ILE A 127 0.77 -22.34 -7.19
N PRO A 128 1.44 -21.18 -7.33
CA PRO A 128 1.48 -20.20 -6.25
C PRO A 128 0.08 -19.71 -5.90
N ARG A 129 -0.15 -19.45 -4.60
CA ARG A 129 -1.42 -18.91 -4.11
C ARG A 129 -1.65 -17.52 -4.73
N GLY A 130 -2.90 -17.19 -5.01
CA GLY A 130 -3.28 -15.90 -5.59
C GLY A 130 -3.07 -15.76 -7.09
N THR A 131 -2.48 -16.74 -7.80
CA THR A 131 -2.14 -16.61 -9.23
C THR A 131 -3.37 -16.31 -10.10
N MET A 132 -4.44 -17.07 -9.93
CA MET A 132 -5.67 -16.88 -10.73
C MET A 132 -6.35 -15.55 -10.39
N GLN A 133 -6.29 -15.15 -9.13
CA GLN A 133 -6.87 -13.92 -8.61
C GLN A 133 -6.13 -12.69 -9.19
N ARG A 134 -4.79 -12.69 -9.16
CA ARG A 134 -3.97 -11.64 -9.79
C ARG A 134 -4.21 -11.57 -11.30
N ASN A 135 -4.32 -12.72 -11.97
CA ASN A 135 -4.62 -12.78 -13.40
C ASN A 135 -6.05 -12.29 -13.73
N LEU A 136 -7.04 -12.55 -12.87
CA LEU A 136 -8.38 -11.99 -13.03
C LEU A 136 -8.35 -10.47 -12.91
N ALA A 137 -7.63 -9.91 -11.94
CA ALA A 137 -7.47 -8.47 -11.81
C ALA A 137 -6.77 -7.83 -13.02
N LEU A 138 -5.71 -8.48 -13.55
CA LEU A 138 -5.05 -8.03 -14.78
C LEU A 138 -6.02 -8.03 -15.98
N ARG A 139 -6.86 -9.06 -16.09
CA ARG A 139 -7.90 -9.11 -17.13
C ARG A 139 -8.92 -7.99 -16.95
N TRP A 140 -9.43 -7.83 -15.73
CA TRP A 140 -10.41 -6.79 -15.40
C TRP A 140 -9.88 -5.39 -15.74
N LEU A 141 -8.61 -5.08 -15.41
CA LEU A 141 -7.97 -3.82 -15.79
C LEU A 141 -7.97 -3.63 -17.31
N ARG A 142 -7.67 -4.68 -18.09
CA ARG A 142 -7.64 -4.63 -19.57
C ARG A 142 -9.01 -4.50 -20.21
N GLU A 143 -10.04 -5.02 -19.56
CA GLU A 143 -11.43 -4.91 -20.00
C GLU A 143 -12.04 -3.55 -19.61
N THR A 144 -11.60 -2.98 -18.49
CA THR A 144 -12.11 -1.71 -17.96
C THR A 144 -11.45 -0.49 -18.60
N PHE A 145 -10.13 -0.55 -18.84
CA PHE A 145 -9.37 0.58 -19.37
C PHE A 145 -8.95 0.35 -20.83
N ASN A 146 -9.15 1.38 -21.66
CA ASN A 146 -8.70 1.35 -23.05
C ASN A 146 -7.16 1.34 -23.13
N LYS A 147 -6.59 0.58 -24.07
CA LYS A 147 -5.14 0.56 -24.36
C LYS A 147 -4.54 1.94 -24.62
N ASN A 148 -5.33 2.84 -25.20
CA ASN A 148 -4.93 4.22 -25.48
C ASN A 148 -5.35 5.20 -24.36
N SER A 149 -5.76 4.68 -23.19
CA SER A 149 -6.11 5.51 -22.05
C SER A 149 -4.95 6.44 -21.70
N SER A 150 -5.24 7.74 -21.66
CA SER A 150 -4.35 8.76 -21.14
C SER A 150 -4.36 8.81 -19.62
N GLN A 151 -5.21 8.03 -18.94
CA GLN A 151 -5.33 8.06 -17.49
C GLN A 151 -4.04 7.51 -16.85
N PRO A 152 -3.35 8.33 -16.03
CA PRO A 152 -2.17 7.89 -15.32
C PRO A 152 -2.57 6.91 -14.21
N GLY A 153 -1.97 5.72 -14.22
CA GLY A 153 -2.25 4.69 -13.24
C GLY A 153 -1.06 3.78 -12.98
N ILE A 154 -0.99 3.26 -11.77
CA ILE A 154 0.01 2.31 -11.29
C ILE A 154 -0.70 1.04 -10.83
N VAL A 155 -0.16 -0.12 -11.14
CA VAL A 155 -0.65 -1.43 -10.69
C VAL A 155 0.35 -1.99 -9.68
N TYR A 156 -0.15 -2.33 -8.50
CA TYR A 156 0.65 -2.91 -7.42
C TYR A 156 -0.01 -4.18 -6.88
N PHE A 157 0.76 -5.27 -6.76
CA PHE A 157 0.27 -6.53 -6.21
C PHE A 157 0.59 -6.58 -4.72
N ALA A 158 -0.45 -6.49 -3.88
CA ALA A 158 -0.33 -6.41 -2.44
C ALA A 158 -1.10 -7.55 -1.78
N ASP A 159 -0.39 -8.58 -1.32
CA ASP A 159 -0.97 -9.68 -0.54
C ASP A 159 -1.52 -9.16 0.80
N ASP A 160 -2.58 -9.78 1.29
CA ASP A 160 -3.36 -9.25 2.42
C ASP A 160 -2.66 -9.34 3.80
N ASP A 161 -1.58 -10.10 3.91
CA ASP A 161 -0.85 -10.37 5.16
C ASP A 161 0.48 -9.59 5.31
N ASN A 162 0.88 -8.88 4.26
CA ASN A 162 2.09 -8.06 4.23
C ASN A 162 1.88 -6.75 4.99
N THR A 163 2.98 -6.08 5.33
CA THR A 163 2.97 -4.76 5.99
C THR A 163 3.53 -3.71 5.04
N TYR A 164 2.82 -2.59 4.91
CA TYR A 164 3.13 -1.52 3.96
C TYR A 164 3.29 -0.18 4.67
N SER A 165 4.39 0.52 4.40
CA SER A 165 4.53 1.92 4.83
C SER A 165 3.76 2.87 3.91
N LEU A 166 3.36 4.03 4.42
CA LEU A 166 2.72 5.06 3.57
C LEU A 166 3.69 5.62 2.53
N GLU A 167 4.98 5.75 2.87
CA GLU A 167 6.03 6.24 1.98
C GLU A 167 6.15 5.38 0.71
N LEU A 168 5.90 4.07 0.81
CA LEU A 168 5.91 3.14 -0.33
C LEU A 168 4.96 3.58 -1.45
N PHE A 169 3.77 4.04 -1.10
CA PHE A 169 2.75 4.42 -2.07
C PHE A 169 3.13 5.70 -2.82
N GLU A 170 3.82 6.63 -2.16
CA GLU A 170 4.34 7.83 -2.81
C GLU A 170 5.53 7.50 -3.73
N GLU A 171 6.42 6.59 -3.32
CA GLU A 171 7.54 6.13 -4.15
C GLU A 171 7.06 5.50 -5.48
N MET A 172 6.03 4.66 -5.43
CA MET A 172 5.52 3.97 -6.62
C MET A 172 4.63 4.83 -7.51
N ARG A 173 4.05 5.93 -7.00
CA ARG A 173 3.08 6.76 -7.74
C ARG A 173 3.68 7.35 -9.02
N SER A 174 4.99 7.59 -9.01
CA SER A 174 5.75 8.18 -10.11
C SER A 174 6.29 7.18 -11.14
N THR A 175 5.90 5.90 -11.07
CA THR A 175 6.41 4.84 -11.95
C THR A 175 6.04 5.03 -13.41
N ARG A 176 7.05 5.05 -14.29
CA ARG A 176 6.86 5.27 -15.74
C ARG A 176 6.73 3.95 -16.52
N LYS A 177 7.50 2.94 -16.15
CA LYS A 177 7.47 1.58 -16.69
C LYS A 177 7.27 0.58 -15.57
N VAL A 178 8.33 0.27 -14.82
CA VAL A 178 8.34 -0.67 -13.71
C VAL A 178 9.30 -0.19 -12.65
N SER A 179 8.80 0.02 -11.44
CA SER A 179 9.59 0.41 -10.28
C SER A 179 9.89 -0.79 -9.39
N VAL A 180 11.06 -0.78 -8.76
CA VAL A 180 11.51 -1.84 -7.85
C VAL A 180 12.10 -1.28 -6.57
N TRP A 181 11.95 -2.02 -5.48
CA TRP A 181 12.48 -1.67 -4.17
C TRP A 181 12.81 -2.93 -3.32
N PRO A 182 13.57 -2.77 -2.22
CA PRO A 182 13.84 -3.85 -1.29
C PRO A 182 12.58 -4.34 -0.56
N VAL A 183 12.56 -5.63 -0.22
CA VAL A 183 11.48 -6.26 0.55
C VAL A 183 12.09 -7.00 1.73
N ALA A 184 11.56 -6.79 2.94
CA ALA A 184 11.98 -7.51 4.12
C ALA A 184 11.31 -8.88 4.28
N PHE A 185 12.01 -9.79 4.97
CA PHE A 185 11.52 -11.12 5.36
C PHE A 185 11.19 -12.08 4.20
N VAL A 186 11.90 -11.93 3.09
CA VAL A 186 11.80 -12.79 1.90
C VAL A 186 13.10 -13.56 1.67
N GLY A 187 13.03 -14.65 0.89
CA GLY A 187 14.23 -15.41 0.51
C GLY A 187 15.01 -16.07 1.65
N GLY A 188 14.44 -16.15 2.85
CA GLY A 188 15.15 -16.60 4.05
C GLY A 188 16.16 -15.58 4.59
N LEU A 189 16.00 -14.31 4.25
CA LEU A 189 16.90 -13.21 4.61
C LEU A 189 16.16 -12.14 5.43
N ARG A 190 16.93 -11.25 6.05
CA ARG A 190 16.39 -10.01 6.63
C ARG A 190 15.67 -9.18 5.58
N TYR A 191 16.25 -9.07 4.38
CA TYR A 191 15.64 -8.47 3.21
C TYR A 191 16.36 -8.93 1.93
N GLU A 192 15.66 -8.84 0.80
CA GLU A 192 16.21 -8.89 -0.55
C GLU A 192 16.16 -7.50 -1.17
N SER A 193 17.09 -7.19 -2.08
CA SER A 193 17.18 -5.86 -2.70
C SER A 193 17.69 -5.93 -4.14
N PRO A 194 17.20 -5.07 -5.05
CA PRO A 194 17.89 -4.81 -6.32
C PRO A 194 19.32 -4.29 -6.07
N LYS A 195 20.26 -4.64 -6.96
CA LYS A 195 21.59 -4.03 -7.04
C LYS A 195 21.53 -2.86 -8.02
N VAL A 196 21.84 -1.66 -7.54
CA VAL A 196 21.80 -0.41 -8.31
C VAL A 196 23.22 0.11 -8.49
N ASN A 197 23.61 0.47 -9.71
CA ASN A 197 24.92 1.05 -10.01
C ASN A 197 24.94 2.58 -9.80
N ALA A 198 26.11 3.20 -9.95
CA ALA A 198 26.26 4.66 -9.78
C ALA A 198 25.41 5.49 -10.76
N ALA A 199 25.01 4.92 -11.90
CA ALA A 199 24.12 5.57 -12.87
C ALA A 199 22.63 5.41 -12.53
N GLY A 200 22.28 4.86 -11.37
CA GLY A 200 20.89 4.63 -10.95
C GLY A 200 20.20 3.51 -11.72
N LYS A 201 20.96 2.56 -12.29
CA LYS A 201 20.42 1.42 -13.04
C LYS A 201 20.54 0.11 -12.27
N VAL A 202 19.49 -0.69 -12.34
CA VAL A 202 19.48 -2.05 -11.80
C VAL A 202 20.36 -2.93 -12.70
N TYR A 203 21.33 -3.62 -12.10
CA TYR A 203 22.25 -4.52 -12.82
C TYR A 203 22.24 -5.95 -12.27
N GLY A 204 21.45 -6.21 -11.23
CA GLY A 204 21.29 -7.54 -10.65
C GLY A 204 20.54 -7.48 -9.33
N TRP A 205 20.68 -8.55 -8.53
CA TRP A 205 19.89 -8.74 -7.31
C TRP A 205 20.79 -9.16 -6.14
N LYS A 206 20.47 -8.65 -4.94
CA LYS A 206 21.06 -9.05 -3.65
C LYS A 206 20.12 -10.08 -3.01
N THR A 207 20.22 -11.32 -3.46
CA THR A 207 19.45 -12.48 -2.95
C THR A 207 20.36 -13.69 -2.81
N VAL A 208 19.96 -14.67 -2.00
CA VAL A 208 20.68 -15.97 -1.88
C VAL A 208 20.00 -17.04 -2.73
N PHE A 209 18.67 -17.07 -2.76
CA PHE A 209 17.94 -18.02 -3.59
C PHE A 209 17.96 -17.57 -5.07
N ASP A 210 18.70 -18.33 -5.87
CA ASP A 210 18.76 -18.21 -7.34
C ASP A 210 18.91 -16.76 -7.86
N PRO A 211 20.00 -16.05 -7.51
CA PRO A 211 20.16 -14.62 -7.79
C PRO A 211 20.30 -14.28 -9.29
N HIS A 212 20.53 -15.29 -10.14
CA HIS A 212 20.66 -15.14 -11.59
C HIS A 212 19.31 -15.28 -12.32
N ARG A 213 18.22 -15.53 -11.59
CA ARG A 213 16.88 -15.50 -12.19
C ARG A 213 16.60 -14.11 -12.79
N PRO A 214 15.77 -14.01 -13.84
CA PRO A 214 15.61 -12.79 -14.62
C PRO A 214 15.22 -11.59 -13.77
N PHE A 215 14.27 -11.80 -12.85
CA PHE A 215 13.86 -10.84 -11.85
C PHE A 215 13.85 -11.53 -10.48
N ALA A 216 14.96 -11.40 -9.72
CA ALA A 216 15.13 -11.92 -8.36
C ALA A 216 14.57 -10.96 -7.32
N ILE A 217 13.23 -10.86 -7.33
CA ILE A 217 12.46 -9.97 -6.48
C ILE A 217 11.11 -10.60 -6.12
N ASP A 218 10.64 -10.34 -4.91
CA ASP A 218 9.32 -10.72 -4.43
C ASP A 218 8.20 -9.90 -5.10
N MET A 219 6.98 -10.43 -5.12
CA MET A 219 5.79 -9.78 -5.65
C MET A 219 5.57 -8.37 -5.06
N ALA A 220 5.77 -8.21 -3.76
CA ALA A 220 5.59 -6.95 -3.05
C ALA A 220 6.67 -5.91 -3.37
N GLY A 221 7.74 -6.30 -4.07
CA GLY A 221 8.88 -5.45 -4.43
C GLY A 221 8.71 -4.65 -5.71
N VAL A 222 7.56 -4.76 -6.39
CA VAL A 222 7.41 -4.27 -7.77
C VAL A 222 6.06 -3.59 -8.00
N ALA A 223 6.07 -2.43 -8.66
CA ALA A 223 4.87 -1.84 -9.25
C ALA A 223 5.07 -1.55 -10.74
N VAL A 224 3.97 -1.58 -11.49
CA VAL A 224 3.96 -1.49 -12.96
C VAL A 224 3.07 -0.35 -13.38
N ASN A 225 3.50 0.45 -14.35
CA ASN A 225 2.63 1.45 -14.95
C ASN A 225 1.43 0.78 -15.65
N LEU A 226 0.21 1.26 -15.38
CA LEU A 226 -1.02 0.70 -15.94
C LEU A 226 -0.97 0.65 -17.47
N ARG A 227 -0.46 1.69 -18.13
CA ARG A 227 -0.34 1.73 -19.59
C ARG A 227 0.46 0.54 -20.12
N LEU A 228 1.52 0.14 -19.42
CA LEU A 228 2.33 -1.02 -19.81
C LEU A 228 1.55 -2.33 -19.68
N ILE A 229 0.75 -2.49 -18.62
CA ILE A 229 -0.16 -3.64 -18.44
C ILE A 229 -1.19 -3.74 -19.57
N LEU A 230 -1.73 -2.60 -20.02
CA LEU A 230 -2.71 -2.53 -21.10
C LEU A 230 -2.08 -2.79 -22.47
N GLN A 231 -0.88 -2.25 -22.73
CA GLN A 231 -0.13 -2.47 -23.97
C GLN A 231 0.30 -3.93 -24.13
N ARG A 232 0.77 -4.55 -23.04
CA ARG A 232 1.18 -5.96 -23.02
C ARG A 232 0.01 -6.87 -22.66
N SER A 233 -1.06 -6.83 -23.47
CA SER A 233 -2.34 -7.46 -23.12
C SER A 233 -2.31 -8.99 -22.95
N GLN A 234 -1.26 -9.65 -23.44
CA GLN A 234 -1.04 -11.09 -23.28
C GLN A 234 -0.19 -11.46 -22.06
N ALA A 235 0.40 -10.48 -21.37
CA ALA A 235 1.26 -10.74 -20.23
C ALA A 235 0.44 -11.10 -18.98
N TYR A 236 0.63 -12.30 -18.46
CA TYR A 236 -0.02 -12.80 -17.25
C TYR A 236 0.99 -13.57 -16.39
N PHE A 237 0.68 -13.76 -15.11
CA PHE A 237 1.44 -14.72 -14.31
C PHE A 237 1.23 -16.12 -14.87
N LYS A 238 2.33 -16.83 -15.15
CA LYS A 238 2.24 -18.22 -15.58
C LYS A 238 1.67 -19.08 -14.46
N LEU A 239 0.68 -19.89 -14.82
CA LEU A 239 -0.04 -20.75 -13.89
C LEU A 239 0.71 -22.05 -13.62
N ARG A 240 1.25 -22.69 -14.66
CA ARG A 240 1.94 -24.00 -14.59
C ARG A 240 3.34 -23.92 -15.19
N GLY A 241 4.18 -24.90 -14.85
CA GLY A 241 5.53 -25.02 -15.39
C GLY A 241 6.49 -23.93 -14.91
N VAL A 242 6.16 -23.28 -13.78
CA VAL A 242 6.98 -22.23 -13.18
C VAL A 242 7.76 -22.83 -12.01
N LYS A 243 9.09 -22.76 -12.09
CA LYS A 243 9.96 -23.14 -10.96
C LYS A 243 9.60 -22.29 -9.73
N GLY A 244 9.73 -22.85 -8.52
CA GLY A 244 9.51 -22.09 -7.29
C GLY A 244 10.31 -20.79 -7.28
N GLY A 245 9.64 -19.66 -6.99
CA GLY A 245 10.23 -18.32 -7.03
C GLY A 245 10.38 -17.70 -8.43
N TYR A 246 9.82 -18.27 -9.50
CA TYR A 246 9.93 -17.70 -10.86
C TYR A 246 8.64 -17.03 -11.35
N GLN A 247 7.62 -16.89 -10.50
CA GLN A 247 6.33 -16.36 -10.93
C GLN A 247 6.41 -14.87 -11.30
N GLU A 248 7.10 -14.07 -10.49
CA GLU A 248 7.33 -12.64 -10.75
C GLU A 248 8.09 -12.46 -12.07
N SER A 249 9.14 -13.27 -12.25
CA SER A 249 9.90 -13.31 -13.50
C SER A 249 9.06 -13.68 -14.72
N SER A 250 8.03 -14.52 -14.55
CA SER A 250 7.16 -14.94 -15.65
C SER A 250 6.35 -13.79 -16.23
N LEU A 251 5.91 -12.85 -15.39
CA LEU A 251 5.21 -11.64 -15.83
C LEU A 251 6.20 -10.58 -16.31
N LEU A 252 7.20 -10.25 -15.50
CA LEU A 252 8.06 -9.08 -15.74
C LEU A 252 8.89 -9.18 -17.02
N ARG A 253 9.29 -10.41 -17.41
CA ARG A 253 9.99 -10.65 -18.68
C ARG A 253 9.17 -10.27 -19.91
N GLU A 254 7.85 -10.28 -19.81
CA GLU A 254 6.96 -9.90 -20.91
C GLU A 254 6.66 -8.38 -20.91
N LEU A 255 7.05 -7.67 -19.85
CA LEU A 255 6.78 -6.25 -19.64
C LEU A 255 7.99 -5.36 -19.91
N VAL A 256 9.15 -5.69 -19.34
CA VAL A 256 10.34 -4.81 -19.30
C VAL A 256 11.66 -5.59 -19.37
N THR A 257 12.74 -4.86 -19.65
CA THR A 257 14.12 -5.34 -19.46
C THR A 257 14.69 -4.82 -18.13
N LEU A 258 15.85 -5.34 -17.71
CA LEU A 258 16.51 -4.91 -16.47
C LEU A 258 16.89 -3.40 -16.49
N ASN A 259 17.27 -2.88 -17.66
CA ASN A 259 17.68 -1.49 -17.83
C ASN A 259 16.51 -0.48 -17.79
N ASP A 260 15.29 -0.98 -17.97
CA ASP A 260 14.05 -0.20 -17.88
C ASP A 260 13.54 -0.03 -16.45
N LEU A 261 14.11 -0.74 -15.48
CA LEU A 261 13.68 -0.68 -14.09
C LEU A 261 14.03 0.66 -13.44
N GLU A 262 13.10 1.15 -12.63
CA GLU A 262 13.21 2.39 -11.87
C GLU A 262 13.44 2.06 -10.38
N PRO A 263 14.68 2.14 -9.87
CA PRO A 263 14.94 1.88 -8.46
C PRO A 263 14.31 2.98 -7.59
N LYS A 264 13.59 2.56 -6.55
CA LYS A 264 12.95 3.40 -5.54
C LYS A 264 13.60 3.21 -4.17
N ALA A 265 13.00 3.74 -3.12
CA ALA A 265 13.41 3.59 -1.73
C ALA A 265 14.89 4.00 -1.53
N ALA A 266 15.21 5.23 -1.95
CA ALA A 266 16.56 5.79 -1.95
C ALA A 266 17.60 4.88 -2.62
N ASN A 267 17.43 4.60 -3.92
CA ASN A 267 18.27 3.67 -4.70
C ASN A 267 18.38 2.27 -4.07
N CYS A 268 17.25 1.76 -3.61
CA CYS A 268 17.11 0.46 -2.97
C CYS A 268 17.95 0.30 -1.70
N THR A 269 18.02 1.34 -0.87
CA THR A 269 18.72 1.31 0.42
C THR A 269 17.78 1.33 1.63
N LYS A 270 16.49 1.66 1.44
CA LYS A 270 15.45 1.65 2.48
C LYS A 270 14.50 0.46 2.34
N ILE A 271 14.02 -0.04 3.47
CA ILE A 271 12.92 -1.02 3.53
C ILE A 271 11.61 -0.27 3.78
N LEU A 272 10.66 -0.40 2.86
CA LEU A 272 9.35 0.26 2.93
C LEU A 272 8.17 -0.74 2.93
N VAL A 273 8.48 -2.03 2.77
CA VAL A 273 7.51 -3.14 2.74
C VAL A 273 8.13 -4.39 3.39
N TRP A 274 7.30 -5.12 4.13
CA TRP A 274 7.70 -6.33 4.86
C TRP A 274 6.75 -7.48 4.50
N HIS A 275 7.32 -8.61 4.11
CA HIS A 275 6.58 -9.84 3.88
C HIS A 275 6.26 -10.53 5.22
N THR A 276 5.46 -9.87 6.05
CA THR A 276 4.94 -10.45 7.30
C THR A 276 4.08 -11.68 7.03
N ARG A 277 3.98 -12.55 8.03
CA ARG A 277 3.09 -13.71 8.00
C ARG A 277 2.44 -13.84 9.36
N THR A 278 1.14 -14.07 9.35
CA THR A 278 0.38 -14.27 10.60
C THR A 278 0.34 -15.75 10.93
N GLU A 279 0.61 -16.07 12.19
CA GLU A 279 0.53 -17.44 12.69
C GLU A 279 -0.90 -17.97 12.61
N LYS A 280 -1.04 -19.29 12.52
CA LYS A 280 -2.35 -19.94 12.54
C LYS A 280 -2.93 -19.84 13.97
N PRO A 281 -4.14 -19.30 14.16
CA PRO A 281 -4.77 -19.25 15.48
C PRO A 281 -4.94 -20.65 16.09
N VAL A 282 -4.72 -20.75 17.40
CA VAL A 282 -4.91 -21.97 18.18
C VAL A 282 -6.38 -22.04 18.63
N LEU A 283 -7.21 -22.79 17.89
CA LEU A 283 -8.65 -22.92 18.14
C LEU A 283 -9.01 -24.28 18.76
N VAL A 284 -8.14 -24.83 19.63
CA VAL A 284 -8.33 -26.18 20.20
C VAL A 284 -9.56 -26.29 21.08
N ASN A 285 -9.95 -25.20 21.75
CA ASN A 285 -11.10 -25.14 22.65
C ASN A 285 -12.45 -25.08 21.92
N GLU A 286 -12.48 -24.89 20.60
CA GLU A 286 -13.71 -25.08 19.81
C GLU A 286 -14.20 -26.53 19.82
N GLY A 287 -13.29 -27.48 20.07
CA GLY A 287 -13.60 -28.90 20.05
C GLY A 287 -14.16 -29.37 18.70
N LYS A 288 -14.75 -30.58 18.68
CA LYS A 288 -15.36 -31.15 17.46
C LYS A 288 -16.79 -30.65 17.20
N LYS A 289 -17.48 -30.17 18.24
CA LYS A 289 -18.88 -29.75 18.18
C LYS A 289 -19.04 -28.24 17.95
N GLY A 290 -17.95 -27.47 18.00
CA GLY A 290 -17.99 -26.02 18.12
C GLY A 290 -18.24 -25.59 19.57
N PHE A 291 -17.61 -24.51 20.00
CA PHE A 291 -17.84 -23.90 21.32
C PHE A 291 -18.44 -22.50 21.17
N THR A 292 -17.86 -21.68 20.28
CA THR A 292 -18.36 -20.33 20.02
C THR A 292 -19.59 -20.37 19.10
N ASP A 293 -20.39 -19.29 19.14
CA ASP A 293 -21.51 -19.14 18.21
C ASP A 293 -20.96 -18.98 16.77
N PRO A 294 -21.25 -19.92 15.85
CA PRO A 294 -20.73 -19.87 14.49
C PRO A 294 -21.27 -18.69 13.66
N ASN A 295 -22.28 -17.97 14.18
CA ASN A 295 -22.83 -16.76 13.54
C ASN A 295 -22.05 -15.50 13.91
N VAL A 296 -21.19 -15.53 14.93
CA VAL A 296 -20.34 -14.40 15.29
C VAL A 296 -19.16 -14.33 14.33
N GLU A 297 -19.14 -13.28 13.50
CA GLU A 297 -18.10 -13.06 12.50
C GLU A 297 -16.79 -12.56 13.15
N ILE A 298 -15.71 -13.33 12.95
CA ILE A 298 -14.34 -13.01 13.39
C ILE A 298 -13.44 -12.53 12.26
#